data_AF-A0A0B4ZSW8-F1
#
_entry.id   AF-A0A0B4ZSW8-F1
#
_cell.length_a   1.000
_cell.length_b   1.000
_cell.length_c   1.000
_cell.angle_alpha   90.00
_cell.angle_beta   90.00
_cell.angle_gamma   90.00
#
_symmetry.space_group_name_H-M   'P 1'
#
loop_
_entity.id
_entity.type
_entity.pdbx_description
1 polymer ?
#
loop_
_entity_poly.entity_id
_entity_poly.type
_entity_poly.pdbx_seq_one_letter_code
_entity_poly.pdbx_strand_id
1 'polypeptide(L)'
;MESIAQFLPSKMPQDLFMDLATAIGVRAAPYVDPLEAALVAQAEKYIPTVVHHTRGFLVAVEPPLARGLPLMNPFHVLLIVLAYLVTVFVGMQIMKNFERFEVKTFSLLHNFCLVSISAYMCGGILYEAYQANYGLFENAADHTFKGLP
;
A
#
# COMPACT_ATOMS: atom_id res chain seq x y z
N MET A 1 24.35 -9.21 -32.17
CA MET A 1 23.70 -8.18 -31.33
C MET A 1 23.07 -8.91 -30.17
N GLU A 2 23.72 -8.88 -29.02
CA GLU A 2 23.14 -9.42 -27.78
C GLU A 2 21.87 -8.62 -27.46
N SER A 3 20.77 -9.33 -27.22
CA SER A 3 19.48 -8.71 -26.98
C SER A 3 19.51 -7.99 -25.64
N ILE A 4 19.13 -6.71 -25.63
CA ILE A 4 19.00 -5.86 -24.42
C ILE A 4 18.11 -6.52 -23.36
N ALA A 5 17.25 -7.45 -23.77
CA ALA A 5 16.42 -8.27 -22.88
C ALA A 5 17.22 -9.12 -21.87
N GLN A 6 18.50 -9.45 -22.15
CA GLN A 6 19.34 -10.20 -21.21
C GLN A 6 19.80 -9.36 -20.01
N PHE A 7 19.79 -8.03 -20.14
CA PHE A 7 20.15 -7.08 -19.07
C PHE A 7 18.93 -6.48 -18.37
N LEU A 8 17.72 -6.78 -18.85
CA LEU A 8 16.51 -6.37 -18.15
C LEU A 8 16.28 -7.30 -16.94
N PRO A 9 16.10 -6.75 -15.73
CA PRO A 9 15.80 -7.57 -14.56
C PRO A 9 14.51 -8.37 -14.82
N SER A 10 14.48 -9.63 -14.36
CA SER A 10 13.34 -10.54 -14.56
C SER A 10 12.05 -10.11 -13.85
N LYS A 11 12.16 -9.17 -12.92
CA LYS A 11 11.07 -8.54 -12.17
C LYS A 11 11.26 -7.04 -12.18
N MET A 12 10.16 -6.29 -12.26
CA MET A 12 10.23 -4.85 -12.11
C MET A 12 10.54 -4.49 -10.65
N PRO A 13 11.18 -3.34 -10.38
CA PRO A 13 11.54 -2.95 -9.01
C PRO A 13 10.37 -2.97 -8.03
N GLN A 14 9.17 -2.54 -8.47
CA GLN A 14 7.95 -2.58 -7.66
C GLN A 14 7.54 -4.00 -7.27
N ASP A 15 7.75 -4.99 -8.13
CA ASP A 15 7.38 -6.38 -7.85
C ASP A 15 8.19 -6.94 -6.66
N LEU A 16 9.43 -6.48 -6.49
CA LEU A 16 10.26 -6.86 -5.35
C LEU A 16 9.69 -6.30 -4.03
N PHE A 17 9.20 -5.06 -4.03
CA PHE A 17 8.55 -4.46 -2.86
C PHE A 17 7.21 -5.14 -2.56
N MET A 18 6.48 -5.53 -3.59
CA MET A 18 5.22 -6.27 -3.48
C MET A 18 5.43 -7.67 -2.88
N ASP A 19 6.46 -8.39 -3.34
CA ASP A 19 6.87 -9.67 -2.78
C ASP A 19 7.27 -9.53 -1.31
N LEU A 20 8.05 -8.50 -0.97
CA LEU A 20 8.46 -8.22 0.41
C LEU A 20 7.26 -7.92 1.31
N ALA A 21 6.36 -7.04 0.88
CA ALA A 21 5.16 -6.70 1.64
C ALA A 21 4.24 -7.92 1.84
N THR A 22 4.12 -8.76 0.82
CA THR A 22 3.37 -10.03 0.90
C THR A 22 4.02 -10.99 1.90
N ALA A 23 5.35 -11.14 1.86
CA ALA A 23 6.08 -11.99 2.80
C ALA A 23 5.93 -11.52 4.25
N ILE A 24 5.97 -10.21 4.49
CA ILE A 24 5.70 -9.62 5.82
C ILE A 24 4.25 -9.91 6.23
N GLY A 25 3.30 -9.72 5.33
CA GLY A 25 1.88 -10.00 5.56
C GLY A 25 1.63 -11.46 5.98
N VAL A 26 2.19 -12.42 5.25
CA VAL A 26 2.08 -13.86 5.58
C VAL A 26 2.66 -14.16 6.97
N ARG A 27 3.74 -13.49 7.36
CA ARG A 27 4.34 -13.67 8.68
C ARG A 27 3.55 -13.00 9.82
N ALA A 28 2.84 -11.92 9.51
CA ALA A 28 2.00 -11.19 10.46
C ALA A 28 0.58 -11.76 10.59
N ALA A 29 0.08 -12.45 9.56
CA ALA A 29 -1.24 -13.10 9.51
C ALA A 29 -1.66 -13.83 10.80
N PRO A 30 -0.83 -14.71 11.42
CA PRO A 30 -1.25 -15.44 12.62
C PRO A 30 -1.57 -14.55 13.84
N TYR A 31 -1.14 -13.29 13.83
CA TYR A 31 -1.43 -12.33 14.89
C TYR A 31 -2.55 -11.35 14.51
N VAL A 32 -2.61 -10.96 13.23
CA VAL A 32 -3.55 -9.96 12.73
C VAL A 32 -4.94 -10.57 12.48
N ASP A 33 -5.01 -11.76 11.89
CA ASP A 33 -6.25 -12.43 11.53
C ASP A 33 -7.17 -12.71 12.75
N PRO A 34 -6.67 -13.25 13.89
CA PRO A 34 -7.52 -13.47 15.05
C PRO A 34 -7.98 -12.15 15.70
N LEU A 35 -7.17 -11.10 15.62
CA LEU A 35 -7.52 -9.77 16.12
C LEU A 35 -8.63 -9.14 15.26
N GLU A 36 -8.54 -9.26 13.94
CA GLU A 36 -9.59 -8.83 13.02
C GLU A 36 -10.89 -9.58 13.31
N ALA A 37 -10.82 -10.92 13.39
CA ALA A 37 -12.00 -11.74 13.65
C ALA A 37 -12.68 -11.37 14.98
N ALA A 38 -11.90 -11.16 16.05
CA ALA A 38 -12.43 -10.76 17.34
C ALA A 38 -13.11 -9.37 17.29
N LEU A 39 -12.47 -8.39 16.65
CA LEU A 39 -13.03 -7.04 16.54
C LEU A 39 -14.27 -7.00 15.66
N VAL A 40 -14.29 -7.75 14.57
CA VAL A 40 -15.46 -7.88 13.70
C VAL A 40 -16.61 -8.55 14.44
N ALA A 41 -16.36 -9.66 15.15
CA ALA A 41 -17.39 -10.34 15.93
C ALA A 41 -18.01 -9.42 17.01
N GLN A 42 -17.17 -8.59 17.64
CA GLN A 42 -17.64 -7.61 18.62
C GLN A 42 -18.42 -6.48 17.92
N ALA A 43 -17.97 -5.98 16.77
CA ALA A 43 -18.66 -4.95 16.01
C ALA A 43 -20.02 -5.44 15.49
N GLU A 44 -20.12 -6.68 15.02
CA GLU A 44 -21.37 -7.31 14.58
C GLU A 44 -22.37 -7.44 15.74
N LYS A 45 -21.89 -7.70 16.96
CA LYS A 45 -22.75 -7.78 18.14
C LYS A 45 -23.40 -6.44 18.50
N TYR A 46 -22.68 -5.32 18.35
CA TYR A 46 -23.19 -4.00 18.76
C TYR A 46 -23.85 -3.22 17.61
N ILE A 47 -23.37 -3.37 16.37
CA ILE A 47 -23.80 -2.57 15.21
C ILE A 47 -23.87 -3.43 13.93
N PRO A 48 -24.71 -4.47 13.89
CA PRO A 48 -24.73 -5.44 12.79
C PRO A 48 -25.04 -4.81 11.43
N THR A 49 -26.01 -3.89 11.38
CA THR A 49 -26.46 -3.26 10.12
C THR A 49 -25.34 -2.49 9.43
N VAL A 50 -24.51 -1.78 10.19
CA VAL A 50 -23.40 -1.00 9.64
C VAL A 50 -22.31 -1.94 9.13
N VAL A 51 -21.95 -2.97 9.90
CA VAL A 51 -20.91 -3.93 9.50
C VAL A 51 -21.29 -4.65 8.20
N HIS A 52 -22.54 -5.12 8.09
CA HIS A 52 -23.00 -5.79 6.87
C HIS A 52 -23.02 -4.85 5.66
N HIS A 53 -23.48 -3.62 5.82
CA HIS A 53 -23.51 -2.65 4.72
C HIS A 53 -22.09 -2.26 4.27
N THR A 54 -21.18 -2.00 5.21
CA THR A 54 -19.79 -1.66 4.89
C THR A 54 -19.06 -2.82 4.22
N ARG A 55 -19.21 -4.05 4.71
CA ARG A 55 -18.62 -5.25 4.06
C ARG A 55 -19.20 -5.46 2.67
N GLY A 56 -20.52 -5.36 2.51
CA GLY A 56 -21.19 -5.50 1.22
C GLY A 56 -20.72 -4.46 0.20
N PHE A 57 -20.64 -3.20 0.61
CA PHE A 57 -20.11 -2.11 -0.23
C PHE A 57 -18.65 -2.35 -0.64
N LEU A 58 -17.81 -2.75 0.32
CA LEU A 58 -16.39 -2.94 0.07
C LEU A 58 -16.13 -4.08 -0.93
N VAL A 59 -16.86 -5.18 -0.81
CA VAL A 59 -16.83 -6.29 -1.77
C VAL A 59 -17.38 -5.87 -3.13
N ALA A 60 -18.41 -5.02 -3.17
CA ALA A 60 -19.03 -4.57 -4.42
C ALA A 60 -18.12 -3.63 -5.23
N VAL A 61 -17.28 -2.84 -4.57
CA VAL A 61 -16.41 -1.84 -5.22
C VAL A 61 -14.99 -2.36 -5.47
N GLU A 62 -14.63 -3.52 -4.92
CA GLU A 62 -13.27 -4.09 -5.05
C GLU A 62 -12.91 -4.39 -6.52
N PRO A 63 -11.90 -3.70 -7.10
CA PRO A 63 -11.48 -3.96 -8.46
C PRO A 63 -10.70 -5.28 -8.55
N PRO A 64 -10.89 -6.08 -9.61
CA PRO A 64 -10.25 -7.39 -9.75
C PRO A 64 -8.72 -7.30 -9.82
N LEU A 65 -8.19 -6.17 -10.30
CA LEU A 65 -6.76 -5.86 -10.39
C LEU A 65 -6.09 -5.69 -9.02
N ALA A 66 -6.84 -5.29 -7.99
CA ALA A 66 -6.28 -4.99 -6.68
C ALA A 66 -6.25 -6.19 -5.73
N ARG A 67 -7.02 -7.26 -5.99
CA ARG A 67 -7.20 -8.39 -5.05
C ARG A 67 -5.91 -9.05 -4.56
N GLY A 68 -4.87 -9.05 -5.40
CA GLY A 68 -3.57 -9.65 -5.08
C GLY A 68 -2.58 -8.70 -4.42
N LEU A 69 -2.92 -7.43 -4.26
CA LEU A 69 -2.01 -6.42 -3.72
C LEU A 69 -2.03 -6.45 -2.19
N PRO A 70 -0.89 -6.20 -1.52
CA PRO A 70 -0.84 -6.09 -0.08
C PRO A 70 -1.59 -4.84 0.38
N LEU A 71 -2.06 -4.85 1.63
CA LEU A 71 -2.74 -3.71 2.28
C LEU A 71 -4.09 -3.29 1.67
N MET A 72 -4.75 -4.16 0.89
CA MET A 72 -6.09 -3.87 0.36
C MET A 72 -7.22 -4.05 1.39
N ASN A 73 -6.96 -4.73 2.51
CA ASN A 73 -7.92 -4.77 3.62
C ASN A 73 -7.83 -3.47 4.45
N PRO A 74 -8.89 -2.64 4.51
CA PRO A 74 -8.89 -1.39 5.28
C PRO A 74 -8.61 -1.59 6.77
N PHE A 75 -8.95 -2.77 7.31
CA PHE A 75 -8.68 -3.11 8.69
C PHE A 75 -7.17 -3.18 8.98
N HIS A 76 -6.39 -3.81 8.09
CA HIS A 76 -4.93 -3.85 8.19
C HIS A 76 -4.33 -2.44 8.15
N VAL A 77 -4.83 -1.57 7.27
CA VAL A 77 -4.39 -0.18 7.15
C VAL A 77 -4.66 0.58 8.44
N LEU A 78 -5.86 0.43 9.02
CA LEU A 78 -6.22 1.08 10.28
C LEU A 78 -5.33 0.62 11.43
N LEU A 79 -5.01 -0.68 11.52
CA LEU A 79 -4.07 -1.19 12.51
C LEU A 79 -2.67 -0.58 12.35
N ILE A 80 -2.19 -0.42 11.12
CA ILE A 80 -0.89 0.22 10.87
C ILE A 80 -0.92 1.69 11.30
N VAL A 81 -2.01 2.42 11.01
CA VAL A 81 -2.17 3.81 11.46
C VAL A 81 -2.16 3.90 12.99
N LEU A 82 -2.89 3.02 13.68
CA LEU A 82 -2.90 2.98 15.14
C LEU A 82 -1.51 2.64 15.69
N ALA A 83 -0.84 1.63 15.13
CA ALA A 83 0.51 1.24 15.53
C ALA A 83 1.52 2.37 15.33
N TYR A 84 1.40 3.12 14.22
CA TYR A 84 2.20 4.31 13.95
C TYR A 84 1.98 5.38 15.03
N LEU A 85 0.72 5.71 15.35
CA LEU A 85 0.41 6.71 16.37
C LEU A 85 0.94 6.29 17.75
N VAL A 86 0.70 5.04 18.16
CA VAL A 86 1.24 4.49 19.42
C VAL A 86 2.76 4.61 19.44
N THR A 87 3.44 4.25 18.35
CA THR A 87 4.89 4.36 18.24
C THR A 87 5.36 5.81 18.38
N VAL A 88 4.68 6.77 17.77
CA VAL A 88 5.01 8.20 17.89
C VAL A 88 4.82 8.68 19.32
N PHE A 89 3.70 8.39 19.97
CA PHE A 89 3.44 8.83 21.36
C PHE A 89 4.40 8.21 22.36
N VAL A 90 4.63 6.89 22.27
CA VAL A 90 5.59 6.18 23.11
C VAL A 90 7.01 6.68 22.84
N GLY A 91 7.37 6.84 21.56
CA GLY A 91 8.66 7.37 21.14
C GLY A 91 8.91 8.77 21.71
N MET A 92 7.93 9.67 21.65
CA MET A 92 8.04 11.00 22.28
C MET A 92 8.29 10.90 23.78
N GLN A 93 7.62 9.99 24.50
CA GLN A 93 7.79 9.84 25.94
C GLN A 93 9.18 9.30 26.30
N ILE A 94 9.69 8.34 25.53
CA ILE A 94 11.04 7.78 25.72
C ILE A 94 12.10 8.85 25.42
N MET A 95 11.96 9.55 24.29
CA MET A 95 12.93 10.53 23.79
C MET A 95 13.10 11.76 24.68
N LYS A 96 12.19 12.03 25.62
CA LYS A 96 12.36 13.10 26.62
C LYS A 96 13.63 12.95 27.45
N ASN A 97 14.13 11.72 27.61
CA ASN A 97 15.31 11.41 28.41
C ASN A 97 16.59 11.27 27.57
N PHE A 98 16.51 11.48 26.25
CA PHE A 98 17.64 11.32 25.34
C PHE A 98 18.01 12.65 24.69
N GLU A 99 19.29 12.79 24.36
CA GLU A 99 19.76 13.92 23.56
C GLU A 99 19.26 13.81 22.10
N ARG A 100 19.18 14.95 21.43
CA ARG A 100 18.69 15.01 20.05
C ARG A 100 19.66 14.29 19.12
N PHE A 101 19.16 13.28 18.40
CA PHE A 101 19.94 12.59 17.38
C PHE A 101 20.18 13.49 16.16
N GLU A 102 21.43 13.51 15.69
CA GLU A 102 21.77 14.11 14.41
C GLU A 102 21.55 13.09 13.28
N VAL A 103 20.42 13.23 12.58
CA VAL A 103 20.00 12.31 11.51
C VAL A 103 20.09 12.95 10.12
N LYS A 104 21.00 13.92 9.93
CA LYS A 104 21.09 14.70 8.68
C LYS A 104 21.31 13.82 7.44
N THR A 105 22.29 12.91 7.49
CA THR A 105 22.59 12.00 6.38
C THR A 105 21.42 11.07 6.07
N PHE A 106 20.77 10.55 7.12
CA PHE A 106 19.58 9.72 6.97
C PHE A 106 18.43 10.51 6.31
N SER A 107 18.18 11.73 6.77
CA SER A 107 17.15 12.62 6.21
C SER A 107 17.45 12.96 4.74
N LEU A 108 18.71 13.22 4.39
CA LEU A 108 19.09 13.51 3.00
C LEU A 108 18.84 12.29 2.10
N LEU A 109 19.32 11.11 2.52
CA LEU A 109 19.14 9.86 1.77
C LEU A 109 17.66 9.51 1.61
N HIS A 110 16.88 9.62 2.69
CA HIS A 110 15.44 9.36 2.67
C HIS A 110 14.71 10.25 1.66
N ASN A 111 14.96 11.57 1.72
CA ASN A 111 14.32 12.51 0.79
C ASN A 111 14.74 12.27 -0.67
N PHE A 112 16.02 11.93 -0.90
CA PHE A 112 16.49 11.58 -2.24
C PHE A 112 15.78 10.34 -2.79
N CYS A 113 15.62 9.30 -1.96
CA CYS A 113 14.85 8.11 -2.32
C CYS A 113 13.37 8.45 -2.61
N LEU A 114 12.73 9.28 -1.79
CA LEU A 114 11.34 9.69 -2.00
C LEU A 114 11.16 10.47 -3.32
N VAL A 115 12.09 11.37 -3.65
CA VAL A 115 12.06 12.10 -4.93
C VAL A 115 12.22 11.12 -6.09
N SER A 116 13.13 10.16 -5.98
CA SER A 116 13.37 9.14 -7.01
C SER A 116 12.13 8.27 -7.25
N ILE A 117 11.47 7.81 -6.18
CA ILE A 117 10.23 7.02 -6.25
C ILE A 117 9.10 7.87 -6.85
N SER A 118 8.98 9.13 -6.47
CA SER A 118 7.97 10.05 -7.01
C SER A 118 8.15 10.29 -8.51
N ALA A 119 9.40 10.48 -8.95
CA ALA A 119 9.73 10.62 -10.37
C ALA A 119 9.41 9.35 -11.16
N TYR A 120 9.73 8.18 -10.60
CA TYR A 120 9.40 6.88 -11.20
C TYR A 120 7.88 6.71 -11.40
N MET A 121 7.07 6.95 -10.36
CA MET A 121 5.62 6.85 -10.45
C MET A 121 5.02 7.87 -11.42
N CYS A 122 5.51 9.11 -11.41
CA CYS A 122 5.10 10.13 -12.36
C CYS A 122 5.37 9.71 -13.81
N GLY A 123 6.57 9.18 -14.08
CA GLY A 123 6.92 8.64 -15.40
C GLY A 123 6.03 7.48 -15.83
N GLY A 124 5.72 6.55 -14.91
CA GLY A 124 4.79 5.45 -15.17
C GLY A 124 3.38 5.93 -15.54
N ILE A 125 2.83 6.86 -14.75
CA ILE A 125 1.50 7.44 -15.01
C ILE A 125 1.48 8.18 -16.36
N LEU A 126 2.52 8.96 -16.68
CA LEU A 126 2.59 9.66 -17.97
C LEU A 126 2.68 8.69 -19.14
N TYR A 127 3.46 7.62 -19.00
CA TYR A 127 3.57 6.58 -20.03
C TYR A 127 2.25 5.85 -20.26
N GLU A 128 1.57 5.43 -19.19
CA GLU A 128 0.26 4.77 -19.28
C GLU A 128 -0.80 5.70 -19.86
N ALA A 129 -0.85 6.96 -19.42
CA ALA A 129 -1.78 7.96 -19.95
C ALA A 129 -1.54 8.25 -21.44
N TYR A 130 -0.27 8.29 -21.87
CA TYR A 130 0.08 8.47 -23.28
C TYR A 130 -0.36 7.28 -24.13
N GLN A 131 -0.07 6.05 -23.68
CA GLN A 131 -0.45 4.82 -24.38
C GLN A 131 -1.97 4.66 -24.48
N ALA A 132 -2.70 5.04 -23.42
CA ALA A 132 -4.15 4.95 -23.36
C ALA A 132 -4.87 6.18 -23.98
N ASN A 133 -4.14 7.11 -24.59
CA ASN A 133 -4.67 8.34 -25.21
C ASN A 133 -5.59 9.15 -24.28
N TYR A 134 -5.22 9.26 -23.01
CA TYR A 134 -6.02 9.98 -22.03
C TYR A 134 -6.11 11.49 -22.34
N GLY A 135 -7.31 12.04 -22.18
CA GLY A 135 -7.55 13.47 -22.19
C GLY A 135 -7.27 14.11 -20.83
N LEU A 136 -7.45 15.43 -20.72
CA LEU A 136 -7.33 16.14 -19.44
C LEU A 136 -8.53 15.88 -18.51
N PHE A 137 -9.68 15.52 -19.08
CA PHE A 137 -10.94 15.31 -18.36
C PHE A 137 -11.63 14.03 -18.85
N GLU A 138 -12.52 13.48 -18.02
CA GLU A 138 -13.42 12.37 -18.36
C GLU A 138 -12.75 11.07 -18.82
N ASN A 139 -11.54 10.77 -18.33
CA ASN A 139 -10.94 9.45 -18.56
C ASN A 139 -11.71 8.38 -17.78
N ALA A 140 -12.21 7.36 -18.50
CA ALA A 140 -12.88 6.23 -17.87
C ALA A 140 -11.86 5.32 -17.18
N ALA A 141 -12.19 4.86 -15.97
CA ALA A 141 -11.40 3.83 -15.30
C ALA A 141 -11.61 2.49 -16.02
N ASP A 142 -10.50 1.84 -16.39
CA ASP A 142 -10.56 0.47 -16.89
C ASP A 142 -10.48 -0.54 -15.75
N HIS A 143 -11.35 -1.53 -15.79
CA HIS A 143 -11.37 -2.66 -14.86
C HIS A 143 -10.93 -3.98 -15.51
N THR A 144 -10.49 -3.94 -16.76
CA THR A 144 -10.06 -5.10 -17.54
C THR A 144 -8.59 -5.43 -17.24
N PHE A 145 -8.24 -6.72 -17.23
CA PHE A 145 -6.85 -7.18 -17.01
C PHE A 145 -5.86 -6.81 -18.13
N LYS A 146 -6.35 -6.40 -19.30
CA LYS A 146 -5.53 -6.16 -20.51
C LYS A 146 -5.38 -4.67 -20.88
N GLY A 147 -6.01 -3.76 -20.13
CA GLY A 147 -6.13 -2.36 -20.54
C GLY A 147 -7.28 -2.14 -21.55
N LEU A 148 -7.73 -0.88 -21.67
CA LEU A 148 -8.61 -0.46 -22.75
C LEU A 148 -7.85 -0.60 -24.08
N PRO A 149 -8.51 -1.05 -25.17
CA PRO A 149 -7.89 -1.16 -26.48
C PRO A 149 -7.40 0.18 -27.04
#